data_AF-A0A127Q9M5-F1
#
_entry.id   AF-A0A127Q9M5-F1
#
_cell.length_a   1.000
_cell.length_b   1.000
_cell.length_c   1.000
_cell.angle_alpha   90.00
_cell.angle_beta   90.00
_cell.angle_gamma   90.00
#
_symmetry.space_group_name_H-M   'P 1'
#
loop_
_entity.id
_entity.type
_entity.pdbx_description
1 polymer ?
#
loop_
_entity_poly.entity_id
_entity_poly.type
_entity_poly.pdbx_seq_one_letter_code
_entity_poly.pdbx_strand_id
1 'polypeptide(L)'
;MGADAALASTESSEETNLPELNCRSTDGRTQRHLSANDQSNCKDHAIKAGAPQTGAVLQGAGIVSSAADTGAPAAPRIAALAIGSDIAADSADAPVEATRGMSVDTGNKVDSISAGKAGYERQITNLAAGTADTDAVNLGQVKQLVGDGSMQHYLKVAGNNDGSDDAVASSNNAAAIGAKASATGTAATALGSQSHAIGDYSIASGYGSAALGDNSIASGYAAVANGDAAVAIGMFSAAQGAGSVALGDSALAQAIGGIAIGNNAAAGQTDNVAIGSNSATTGIQSVAIGARSQAVGPLTTAIGFAAGAGSLGSLAIGSGTTVGFNSEFSTAIGTGATISDDSKESTALGAGSGINAGSQSLAVGYGTMAFGNRSTALGAYARVGNDDNTAVGFNSRAGFEDPLTGIWFNNHATALGASSLAQAMRSTALGANSMASEVDASTVGAFSSALGVGASAFGAHAYAKGNYSVSAGSNSQALGEASSAFGSAASASAYGSSAIGASARAEGIGSVAVGLNASATTLESSALGPIAQQKHIAPLPSVQNPMLPKIIVLPSAPKPRHLPSTAAR
;
A
#
# COMPACT_ATOMS: atom_id res chain seq x y z
N MET A 1 -0.77 -21.66 -23.35
CA MET A 1 -0.26 -20.93 -24.54
C MET A 1 0.61 -19.82 -23.96
N GLY A 2 1.92 -20.02 -23.76
CA GLY A 2 3.01 -19.92 -24.77
C GLY A 2 3.20 -18.43 -25.14
N ALA A 3 4.32 -17.74 -24.90
CA ALA A 3 5.72 -18.16 -24.81
C ALA A 3 6.62 -17.12 -24.08
N ASP A 4 7.78 -17.60 -23.64
CA ASP A 4 8.97 -16.87 -23.17
C ASP A 4 9.60 -15.96 -24.23
N ALA A 5 10.29 -14.89 -23.80
CA ALA A 5 11.70 -14.62 -24.15
C ALA A 5 12.22 -13.36 -23.45
N ALA A 6 13.42 -13.47 -22.87
CA ALA A 6 14.19 -12.42 -22.23
C ALA A 6 15.32 -11.92 -23.16
N LEU A 7 15.71 -10.65 -22.94
CA LEU A 7 17.03 -10.01 -23.14
C LEU A 7 17.64 -9.91 -24.56
N ALA A 8 17.80 -8.67 -25.06
CA ALA A 8 19.11 -7.98 -25.16
C ALA A 8 19.08 -6.76 -26.12
N SER A 9 19.70 -5.66 -25.67
CA SER A 9 20.45 -4.60 -26.40
C SER A 9 19.95 -4.04 -27.73
N THR A 10 19.81 -2.70 -27.82
CA THR A 10 20.65 -1.82 -28.66
C THR A 10 20.20 -0.36 -28.50
N GLU A 11 21.00 0.46 -27.83
CA GLU A 11 20.99 1.92 -28.00
C GLU A 11 21.68 2.26 -29.33
N SER A 12 21.07 3.11 -30.15
CA SER A 12 21.67 3.65 -31.37
C SER A 12 22.49 4.88 -31.04
N SER A 13 23.82 4.76 -31.14
CA SER A 13 24.76 5.88 -31.17
C SER A 13 24.86 6.41 -32.61
N GLU A 14 24.42 7.65 -32.84
CA GLU A 14 24.85 8.45 -34.00
C GLU A 14 26.22 9.06 -33.69
N GLU A 15 27.23 8.53 -34.37
CA GLU A 15 28.63 8.94 -34.33
C GLU A 15 28.85 10.03 -35.40
N THR A 16 29.04 11.30 -34.98
CA THR A 16 29.66 12.33 -35.82
C THR A 16 31.13 12.46 -35.49
N ASN A 17 31.93 12.05 -36.47
CA ASN A 17 33.37 11.94 -36.55
C ASN A 17 34.10 13.30 -36.42
N LEU A 18 34.91 13.50 -35.37
CA LEU A 18 35.93 14.56 -35.25
C LEU A 18 37.15 14.05 -34.45
N PRO A 19 38.38 14.51 -34.75
CA PRO A 19 39.62 13.76 -34.52
C PRO A 19 40.11 13.81 -33.06
N GLU A 20 40.62 12.67 -32.57
CA GLU A 20 41.32 12.55 -31.29
C GLU A 20 42.62 13.39 -31.28
N LEU A 21 42.71 14.36 -30.36
CA LEU A 21 43.94 15.06 -30.02
C LEU A 21 44.58 14.38 -28.80
N ASN A 22 45.63 13.60 -29.02
CA ASN A 22 46.37 12.89 -27.97
C ASN A 22 47.32 13.85 -27.21
N CYS A 23 46.96 14.24 -25.99
CA CYS A 23 47.86 14.92 -25.05
C CYS A 23 48.23 13.98 -23.89
N ARG A 24 49.50 13.55 -23.80
CA ARG A 24 50.02 12.77 -22.66
C ARG A 24 50.41 13.71 -21.52
N SER A 25 49.92 13.42 -20.31
CA SER A 25 50.47 13.94 -19.05
C SER A 25 51.73 13.16 -18.66
N THR A 26 52.78 13.86 -18.19
CA THR A 26 54.06 13.29 -17.70
C THR A 26 54.02 12.85 -16.23
N ASP A 27 52.84 12.72 -15.64
CA ASP A 27 52.62 12.25 -14.27
C ASP A 27 51.77 10.98 -14.31
N GLY A 28 52.37 9.85 -13.92
CA GLY A 28 51.77 8.52 -14.00
C GLY A 28 50.80 8.15 -12.86
N ARG A 29 49.86 9.02 -12.45
CA ARG A 29 48.78 8.61 -11.54
C ARG A 29 47.40 9.17 -11.93
N THR A 30 46.43 8.25 -12.05
CA THR A 30 44.96 8.41 -12.13
C THR A 30 44.34 8.96 -13.42
N GLN A 31 43.57 8.10 -14.10
CA GLN A 31 42.63 8.45 -15.16
C GLN A 31 41.46 9.28 -14.60
N ARG A 32 41.16 10.44 -15.20
CA ARG A 32 39.87 11.12 -15.09
C ARG A 32 39.29 11.30 -16.49
N HIS A 33 38.00 11.01 -16.64
CA HIS A 33 37.20 11.44 -17.78
C HIS A 33 37.09 12.97 -17.76
N LEU A 34 37.67 13.65 -18.75
CA LEU A 34 37.40 15.07 -19.02
C LEU A 34 36.26 15.16 -20.04
N SER A 35 35.23 15.97 -19.76
CA SER A 35 34.15 16.28 -20.70
C SER A 35 34.48 17.55 -21.51
N ALA A 36 33.79 17.73 -22.63
CA ALA A 36 34.16 18.58 -23.76
C ALA A 36 34.14 20.12 -23.57
N ASN A 37 34.36 20.66 -22.36
CA ASN A 37 34.34 22.11 -22.11
C ASN A 37 35.61 22.72 -21.48
N ASP A 38 36.71 21.97 -21.34
CA ASP A 38 38.00 22.53 -20.89
C ASP A 38 38.82 23.09 -22.08
N GLN A 39 38.46 24.27 -22.58
CA GLN A 39 39.15 24.95 -23.68
C GLN A 39 40.34 25.86 -23.27
N SER A 40 40.89 25.74 -22.06
CA SER A 40 41.94 26.68 -21.58
C SER A 40 43.36 26.14 -21.45
N ASN A 41 43.65 24.88 -21.80
CA ASN A 41 45.00 24.32 -21.54
C ASN A 41 45.72 23.64 -22.71
N CYS A 42 45.38 23.97 -23.95
CA CYS A 42 46.16 23.55 -25.13
C CYS A 42 46.15 24.64 -26.21
N LYS A 43 47.21 25.46 -26.23
CA LYS A 43 47.77 26.29 -27.33
C LYS A 43 49.01 26.98 -26.73
N ASP A 44 50.15 27.19 -27.35
CA ASP A 44 50.77 26.77 -28.61
C ASP A 44 52.18 27.37 -28.50
N HIS A 45 53.26 26.60 -28.55
CA HIS A 45 54.58 27.12 -28.96
C HIS A 45 55.25 26.13 -29.91
N ALA A 46 54.89 26.27 -31.19
CA ALA A 46 55.58 25.65 -32.31
C ALA A 46 56.90 26.38 -32.59
N ILE A 47 57.95 25.58 -32.70
CA ILE A 47 59.28 25.92 -33.18
C ILE A 47 59.21 26.32 -34.66
N LYS A 48 59.90 27.40 -35.04
CA LYS A 48 60.47 27.58 -36.38
C LYS A 48 61.92 28.05 -36.27
N ALA A 49 62.82 27.22 -36.82
CA ALA A 49 64.22 27.53 -37.06
C ALA A 49 64.41 28.23 -38.41
N GLY A 50 65.43 29.09 -38.51
CA GLY A 50 65.92 29.70 -39.74
C GLY A 50 66.99 30.78 -39.47
N ALA A 51 68.27 30.37 -39.47
CA ALA A 51 69.49 31.17 -39.25
C ALA A 51 69.94 31.94 -40.53
N PRO A 52 71.18 32.48 -40.63
CA PRO A 52 72.11 33.13 -39.68
C PRO A 52 72.54 34.54 -40.18
N GLN A 53 73.43 35.25 -39.48
CA GLN A 53 74.70 35.83 -39.99
C GLN A 53 75.23 36.98 -39.10
N THR A 54 76.55 36.91 -38.84
CA THR A 54 77.51 37.99 -38.48
C THR A 54 77.23 38.79 -37.20
N GLY A 55 78.04 38.78 -36.14
CA GLY A 55 79.50 38.72 -36.09
C GLY A 55 80.04 40.10 -35.71
N ALA A 56 80.43 40.30 -34.45
CA ALA A 56 81.49 41.24 -34.03
C ALA A 56 81.68 41.17 -32.50
N VAL A 57 82.68 40.39 -32.12
CA VAL A 57 83.50 40.63 -30.92
C VAL A 57 84.35 41.86 -31.21
N LEU A 58 84.45 42.79 -30.26
CA LEU A 58 85.62 43.67 -30.13
C LEU A 58 85.92 43.91 -28.64
N GLN A 59 86.95 43.20 -28.19
CA GLN A 59 87.75 43.50 -27.01
C GLN A 59 88.72 44.67 -27.30
N GLY A 60 89.01 45.45 -26.25
CA GLY A 60 90.29 46.15 -26.04
C GLY A 60 90.49 47.46 -26.80
N ALA A 61 91.26 48.45 -26.35
CA ALA A 61 92.06 48.64 -25.15
C ALA A 61 92.60 50.09 -25.15
N GLY A 62 92.97 50.61 -23.96
CA GLY A 62 93.88 51.75 -23.73
C GLY A 62 93.33 53.13 -24.10
N ILE A 63 93.60 54.23 -23.40
CA ILE A 63 94.88 54.68 -22.86
C ILE A 63 94.66 55.52 -21.59
N VAL A 64 95.65 55.38 -20.71
CA VAL A 64 95.97 56.04 -19.43
C VAL A 64 96.24 57.56 -19.49
N SER A 65 95.84 58.26 -18.42
CA SER A 65 96.60 59.34 -17.75
C SER A 65 95.88 59.69 -16.43
N SER A 66 96.29 59.17 -15.26
CA SER A 66 97.36 59.63 -14.35
C SER A 66 97.03 60.86 -13.47
N ALA A 67 97.34 60.70 -12.17
CA ALA A 67 97.32 61.63 -11.03
C ALA A 67 95.94 61.77 -10.34
N ALA A 68 95.65 61.01 -9.28
CA ALA A 68 96.11 61.14 -7.89
C ALA A 68 95.41 62.26 -7.11
N ASP A 69 94.39 61.91 -6.31
CA ASP A 69 94.24 62.43 -4.96
C ASP A 69 93.46 61.45 -4.07
N THR A 70 93.75 61.51 -2.79
CA THR A 70 93.57 60.53 -1.72
C THR A 70 92.28 60.76 -0.92
N GLY A 71 91.65 59.69 -0.41
CA GLY A 71 90.75 59.80 0.76
C GLY A 71 89.54 58.87 0.84
N ALA A 72 89.73 57.73 1.53
CA ALA A 72 88.78 56.94 2.34
C ALA A 72 87.51 56.28 1.72
N PRO A 73 87.22 55.00 2.06
CA PRO A 73 86.00 54.30 1.63
C PRO A 73 84.85 54.47 2.64
N ALA A 74 83.64 54.78 2.15
CA ALA A 74 82.41 54.69 2.94
C ALA A 74 81.64 53.39 2.60
N ALA A 75 81.31 52.63 3.64
CA ALA A 75 80.52 51.40 3.63
C ALA A 75 79.00 51.69 3.39
N PRO A 76 78.15 50.67 3.19
CA PRO A 76 76.87 50.79 2.47
C PRO A 76 75.79 51.53 3.25
N ARG A 77 74.97 52.31 2.55
CA ARG A 77 73.79 52.98 3.11
C ARG A 77 72.70 51.94 3.42
N ILE A 78 72.56 51.62 4.70
CA ILE A 78 71.28 51.19 5.27
C ILE A 78 70.36 52.42 5.23
N ALA A 79 69.30 52.37 4.44
CA ALA A 79 68.24 53.37 4.48
C ALA A 79 67.43 53.17 5.78
N ALA A 80 67.84 53.86 6.85
CA ALA A 80 67.00 54.01 8.03
C ALA A 80 65.95 55.10 7.74
N LEU A 81 64.68 54.70 7.82
CA LEU A 81 63.53 55.61 7.76
C LEU A 81 63.46 56.40 9.07
N ALA A 82 63.73 57.70 9.01
CA ALA A 82 63.66 58.60 10.16
C ALA A 82 62.19 58.91 10.50
N ILE A 83 61.74 58.49 11.67
CA ILE A 83 60.52 58.99 12.33
C ILE A 83 60.95 59.93 13.44
N GLY A 84 60.98 61.21 13.12
CA GLY A 84 60.97 62.38 14.01
C GLY A 84 61.70 62.25 15.35
N SER A 85 63.02 62.43 15.33
CA SER A 85 63.67 63.25 16.36
C SER A 85 64.30 64.45 15.65
N ASP A 86 63.92 65.65 16.10
CA ASP A 86 64.49 66.97 15.74
C ASP A 86 64.15 67.55 14.36
N ILE A 87 63.03 68.29 14.27
CA ILE A 87 62.94 69.44 13.35
C ILE A 87 63.36 70.69 14.13
N ALA A 88 64.67 70.90 14.18
CA ALA A 88 65.25 72.23 14.31
C ALA A 88 66.20 72.40 13.12
N ALA A 89 65.71 73.04 12.06
CA ALA A 89 66.54 73.54 10.98
C ALA A 89 66.01 74.91 10.57
N ASP A 90 66.67 75.91 11.14
CA ASP A 90 66.72 77.28 10.66
C ASP A 90 67.29 77.30 9.23
N SER A 91 66.56 77.98 8.33
CA SER A 91 67.04 78.93 7.31
C SER A 91 66.46 78.77 5.89
N ALA A 92 65.79 79.86 5.50
CA ALA A 92 65.63 80.47 4.17
C ALA A 92 64.74 79.81 3.07
N ASP A 93 63.61 80.48 2.84
CA ASP A 93 62.84 80.64 1.57
C ASP A 93 62.60 79.43 0.65
N ALA A 94 61.50 78.72 0.91
CA ALA A 94 60.63 78.07 -0.07
C ALA A 94 59.26 77.84 0.60
N PRO A 95 58.11 77.78 -0.11
CA PRO A 95 56.81 77.63 0.53
C PRO A 95 56.76 76.28 1.24
N VAL A 96 56.78 76.31 2.56
CA VAL A 96 56.61 75.14 3.42
C VAL A 96 55.19 74.63 3.21
N GLU A 97 55.02 73.65 2.33
CA GLU A 97 53.89 72.72 2.46
C GLU A 97 53.93 72.22 3.89
N ALA A 98 52.91 72.60 4.66
CA ALA A 98 52.81 72.29 6.07
C ALA A 98 53.12 70.80 6.29
N THR A 99 54.30 70.54 6.86
CA THR A 99 54.70 69.23 7.37
C THR A 99 53.68 68.84 8.43
N ARG A 100 52.59 68.19 8.00
CA ARG A 100 51.62 67.55 8.89
C ARG A 100 52.28 66.27 9.38
N GLY A 101 53.25 66.47 10.27
CA GLY A 101 53.96 65.41 10.96
C GLY A 101 52.99 64.48 11.66
N MET A 102 53.37 63.22 11.67
CA MET A 102 52.75 62.12 12.40
C MET A 102 52.45 62.58 13.83
N SER A 103 51.16 62.76 14.15
CA SER A 103 50.74 63.16 15.49
C SER A 103 50.87 61.94 16.40
N VAL A 104 51.81 62.00 17.35
CA VAL A 104 51.81 61.11 18.50
C VAL A 104 50.60 61.52 19.35
N ASP A 105 49.53 60.74 19.29
CA ASP A 105 48.38 60.96 20.17
C ASP A 105 48.82 60.64 21.61
N THR A 106 48.93 61.67 22.44
CA THR A 106 49.25 61.53 23.87
C THR A 106 48.05 61.00 24.67
N GLY A 107 46.95 60.65 24.01
CA GLY A 107 45.79 59.95 24.57
C GLY A 107 46.04 58.45 24.78
N ASN A 108 46.83 58.11 25.81
CA ASN A 108 46.86 56.80 26.50
C ASN A 108 47.10 55.50 25.67
N LYS A 109 47.61 55.58 24.43
CA LYS A 109 48.13 54.43 23.67
C LYS A 109 49.60 54.65 23.28
N VAL A 110 50.48 54.43 24.25
CA VAL A 110 51.92 54.22 23.98
C VAL A 110 52.04 53.06 22.98
N ASP A 111 52.80 53.24 21.90
CA ASP A 111 52.99 52.29 20.78
C ASP A 111 51.95 52.32 19.63
N SER A 112 51.41 53.51 19.28
CA SER A 112 50.57 53.67 18.08
C SER A 112 51.04 54.78 17.14
N ILE A 113 50.94 54.52 15.82
CA ILE A 113 51.12 55.52 14.76
C ILE A 113 49.74 55.90 14.24
N SER A 114 49.38 57.18 14.33
CA SER A 114 48.11 57.69 13.80
C SER A 114 48.25 58.31 12.40
N ALA A 115 47.42 57.85 11.47
CA ALA A 115 47.27 58.44 10.13
C ALA A 115 46.09 59.42 10.07
N GLY A 116 46.07 60.43 10.95
CA GLY A 116 44.99 61.42 11.03
C GLY A 116 44.60 61.79 12.46
N LYS A 117 43.43 62.41 12.61
CA LYS A 117 42.75 62.57 13.91
C LYS A 117 41.32 62.04 13.76
N ALA A 118 40.65 61.66 14.84
CA ALA A 118 39.28 61.15 14.79
C ALA A 118 38.34 62.08 13.99
N GLY A 119 37.62 61.51 13.02
CA GLY A 119 36.73 62.22 12.07
C GLY A 119 37.45 62.93 10.91
N TYR A 120 38.78 62.87 10.85
CA TYR A 120 39.64 63.36 9.77
C TYR A 120 40.79 62.36 9.50
N GLU A 121 40.42 61.09 9.38
CA GLU A 121 41.30 60.00 9.02
C GLU A 121 41.86 60.22 7.60
N ARG A 122 43.12 59.86 7.36
CA ARG A 122 43.77 59.96 6.05
C ARG A 122 43.87 58.58 5.41
N GLN A 123 43.73 58.54 4.09
CA GLN A 123 44.11 57.36 3.32
C GLN A 123 45.63 57.23 3.29
N ILE A 124 46.14 56.03 3.57
CA ILE A 124 47.55 55.69 3.37
C ILE A 124 47.68 55.15 1.94
N THR A 125 48.22 55.96 1.04
CA THR A 125 48.45 55.57 -0.35
C THR A 125 49.82 54.91 -0.49
N ASN A 126 50.00 54.07 -1.52
CA ASN A 126 51.24 53.34 -1.81
C ASN A 126 51.70 52.36 -0.70
N LEU A 127 50.77 51.87 0.12
CA LEU A 127 51.05 50.81 1.09
C LEU A 127 51.30 49.48 0.36
N ALA A 128 52.53 48.98 0.42
CA ALA A 128 52.88 47.65 -0.07
C ALA A 128 52.09 46.56 0.68
N ALA A 129 51.91 45.40 0.05
CA ALA A 129 51.24 44.28 0.70
C ALA A 129 52.07 43.81 1.92
N GLY A 130 51.40 43.63 3.06
CA GLY A 130 52.03 43.07 4.26
C GLY A 130 52.50 41.63 4.02
N THR A 131 53.63 41.26 4.61
CA THR A 131 54.28 39.95 4.48
C THR A 131 54.44 39.22 5.81
N ALA A 132 54.48 39.94 6.93
CA ALA A 132 54.47 39.40 8.28
C ALA A 132 53.11 39.65 8.97
N ASP A 133 52.79 38.85 10.00
CA ASP A 133 51.53 38.96 10.77
C ASP A 133 51.32 40.32 11.43
N THR A 134 52.41 41.09 11.62
CA THR A 134 52.40 42.43 12.22
C THR A 134 52.32 43.56 11.18
N ASP A 135 52.35 43.25 9.89
CA ASP A 135 52.33 44.26 8.84
C ASP A 135 50.92 44.82 8.62
N ALA A 136 50.86 46.06 8.12
CA ALA A 136 49.60 46.64 7.69
C ALA A 136 49.10 45.98 6.40
N VAL A 137 47.81 45.62 6.35
CA VAL A 137 47.15 45.00 5.19
C VAL A 137 46.62 46.08 4.26
N ASN A 138 46.91 46.00 2.95
CA ASN A 138 46.36 46.93 1.96
C ASN A 138 45.03 46.43 1.35
N LEU A 139 44.31 47.31 0.62
CA LEU A 139 43.01 46.97 0.01
C LEU A 139 43.10 45.80 -0.99
N GLY A 140 44.25 45.58 -1.64
CA GLY A 140 44.46 44.45 -2.54
C GLY A 140 44.39 43.11 -1.81
N GLN A 141 45.05 43.01 -0.66
CA GLN A 141 45.02 41.81 0.20
C GLN A 141 43.63 41.58 0.81
N VAL A 142 42.93 42.65 1.24
CA VAL A 142 41.53 42.53 1.72
C VAL A 142 40.62 42.03 0.60
N LYS A 143 40.74 42.55 -0.63
CA LYS A 143 39.94 42.08 -1.77
C LYS A 143 40.24 40.63 -2.15
N GLN A 144 41.48 40.17 -1.97
CA GLN A 144 41.83 38.76 -2.15
C GLN A 144 41.18 37.86 -1.09
N LEU A 145 41.03 38.34 0.14
CA LEU A 145 40.46 37.60 1.28
C LEU A 145 38.94 37.67 1.38
N VAL A 146 38.32 38.78 1.01
CA VAL A 146 36.87 38.97 1.11
C VAL A 146 36.19 38.66 -0.23
N GLY A 147 36.97 38.65 -1.31
CA GLY A 147 36.51 38.41 -2.67
C GLY A 147 35.62 39.55 -3.20
N ASP A 148 35.70 39.81 -4.48
CA ASP A 148 34.61 40.41 -5.27
C ASP A 148 33.43 39.42 -5.49
N GLY A 149 33.33 38.37 -4.66
CA GLY A 149 32.50 37.19 -4.86
C GLY A 149 33.23 35.99 -5.49
N SER A 150 34.50 36.13 -5.93
CA SER A 150 35.25 35.08 -6.64
C SER A 150 35.78 33.91 -5.78
N MET A 151 35.68 33.93 -4.44
CA MET A 151 36.10 32.78 -3.61
C MET A 151 35.06 31.63 -3.60
N GLN A 152 33.89 31.83 -4.21
CA GLN A 152 32.78 30.87 -4.19
C GLN A 152 32.79 29.94 -5.43
N HIS A 153 33.93 29.33 -5.76
CA HIS A 153 34.00 28.47 -6.95
C HIS A 153 33.21 27.17 -6.78
N TYR A 154 33.24 26.56 -5.58
CA TYR A 154 32.63 25.25 -5.33
C TYR A 154 31.31 25.29 -4.55
N LEU A 155 31.08 26.30 -3.70
CA LEU A 155 29.86 26.43 -2.89
C LEU A 155 29.33 27.87 -2.94
N LYS A 156 28.07 28.03 -3.35
CA LYS A 156 27.36 29.32 -3.34
C LYS A 156 26.10 29.19 -2.49
N VAL A 157 26.00 29.99 -1.44
CA VAL A 157 24.83 30.07 -0.55
C VAL A 157 24.35 31.51 -0.53
N ALA A 158 23.06 31.73 -0.79
CA ALA A 158 22.45 33.06 -0.74
C ALA A 158 21.87 33.32 0.66
N GLY A 159 22.00 34.56 1.14
CA GLY A 159 21.52 35.03 2.44
C GLY A 159 21.52 36.56 2.56
N ASN A 160 21.17 37.08 3.74
CA ASN A 160 21.06 38.51 4.04
C ASN A 160 22.42 39.20 4.18
N ASN A 161 23.51 38.44 4.34
CA ASN A 161 24.89 38.93 4.49
C ASN A 161 25.09 39.91 5.67
N ASP A 162 24.22 39.86 6.68
CA ASP A 162 24.28 40.68 7.89
C ASP A 162 24.50 39.86 9.17
N GLY A 163 24.76 38.55 9.02
CA GLY A 163 24.94 37.60 10.12
C GLY A 163 23.62 37.08 10.72
N SER A 164 22.45 37.62 10.32
CA SER A 164 21.15 37.20 10.86
C SER A 164 20.70 35.82 10.40
N ASP A 165 21.34 35.29 9.37
CA ASP A 165 21.04 34.01 8.73
C ASP A 165 22.26 33.11 8.53
N ASP A 166 23.28 33.29 9.38
CA ASP A 166 24.46 32.43 9.40
C ASP A 166 24.07 30.96 9.66
N ALA A 167 24.76 30.05 8.96
CA ALA A 167 24.68 28.63 9.24
C ALA A 167 25.40 28.31 10.56
N VAL A 168 24.83 27.42 11.37
CA VAL A 168 25.36 27.04 12.68
C VAL A 168 25.69 25.55 12.68
N ALA A 169 26.97 25.22 12.87
CA ALA A 169 27.43 23.87 13.15
C ALA A 169 28.12 23.86 14.53
N SER A 170 27.39 23.48 15.59
CA SER A 170 27.83 23.68 16.98
C SER A 170 28.56 22.49 17.61
N SER A 171 28.44 21.31 17.01
CA SER A 171 28.98 20.04 17.55
C SER A 171 30.12 19.48 16.70
N ASN A 172 30.85 18.53 17.27
CA ASN A 172 32.00 17.90 16.59
C ASN A 172 31.55 17.25 15.28
N ASN A 173 32.33 17.46 14.21
CA ASN A 173 32.09 16.90 12.88
C ASN A 173 30.74 17.30 12.23
N ALA A 174 30.02 18.28 12.79
CA ALA A 174 28.77 18.76 12.21
C ALA A 174 29.01 19.61 10.94
N ALA A 175 28.07 19.57 10.00
CA ALA A 175 28.09 20.36 8.79
C ALA A 175 26.75 21.07 8.60
N ALA A 176 26.77 22.39 8.43
CA ALA A 176 25.59 23.20 8.13
C ALA A 176 25.83 24.01 6.86
N ILE A 177 24.98 23.84 5.85
CA ILE A 177 25.10 24.48 4.53
C ILE A 177 23.75 25.07 4.13
N GLY A 178 23.61 26.39 4.20
CA GLY A 178 22.38 27.11 3.86
C GLY A 178 22.09 28.25 4.83
N ALA A 179 21.34 29.27 4.39
CA ALA A 179 20.89 30.35 5.26
C ALA A 179 20.06 29.78 6.43
N LYS A 180 20.44 30.07 7.68
CA LYS A 180 19.85 29.52 8.91
C LYS A 180 19.87 27.99 9.00
N ALA A 181 20.72 27.30 8.25
CA ALA A 181 20.93 25.86 8.45
C ALA A 181 21.55 25.64 9.84
N SER A 182 21.07 24.66 10.60
CA SER A 182 21.53 24.38 11.95
C SER A 182 21.80 22.89 12.13
N ALA A 183 23.06 22.53 12.38
CA ALA A 183 23.52 21.19 12.70
C ALA A 183 24.08 21.18 14.13
N THR A 184 23.26 20.73 15.09
CA THR A 184 23.62 20.75 16.52
C THR A 184 23.96 19.37 17.07
N GLY A 185 23.61 18.30 16.37
CA GLY A 185 24.03 16.94 16.73
C GLY A 185 25.49 16.66 16.37
N THR A 186 26.12 15.72 17.06
CA THR A 186 27.46 15.21 16.74
C THR A 186 27.43 14.53 15.38
N ALA A 187 28.35 14.90 14.48
CA ALA A 187 28.39 14.41 13.10
C ALA A 187 27.08 14.63 12.31
N ALA A 188 26.22 15.56 12.73
CA ALA A 188 24.98 15.89 12.05
C ALA A 188 25.22 16.73 10.79
N THR A 189 24.38 16.54 9.77
CA THR A 189 24.49 17.26 8.49
C THR A 189 23.17 17.96 8.15
N ALA A 190 23.19 19.29 8.11
CA ALA A 190 22.06 20.14 7.73
C ALA A 190 22.35 20.80 6.36
N LEU A 191 21.57 20.45 5.34
CA LEU A 191 21.68 20.93 3.95
C LEU A 191 20.39 21.62 3.52
N GLY A 192 20.43 22.93 3.29
CA GLY A 192 19.29 23.72 2.85
C GLY A 192 18.99 24.90 3.77
N SER A 193 18.30 25.90 3.22
CA SER A 193 17.87 27.04 4.04
C SER A 193 16.89 26.57 5.12
N GLN A 194 17.12 26.97 6.36
CA GLN A 194 16.32 26.57 7.54
C GLN A 194 16.28 25.04 7.80
N SER A 195 17.24 24.26 7.30
CA SER A 195 17.34 22.84 7.66
C SER A 195 17.88 22.67 9.09
N HIS A 196 17.29 21.76 9.88
CA HIS A 196 17.65 21.49 11.27
C HIS A 196 18.05 20.02 11.49
N ALA A 197 19.34 19.75 11.62
CA ALA A 197 19.86 18.42 12.00
C ALA A 197 20.26 18.43 13.48
N ILE A 198 19.33 18.01 14.35
CA ILE A 198 19.47 18.14 15.81
C ILE A 198 20.00 16.86 16.44
N GLY A 199 19.54 15.69 15.99
CA GLY A 199 19.99 14.41 16.53
C GLY A 199 21.43 14.08 16.14
N ASP A 200 22.11 13.26 16.94
CA ASP A 200 23.45 12.78 16.63
C ASP A 200 23.43 11.91 15.37
N TYR A 201 24.42 12.06 14.49
CA TYR A 201 24.51 11.38 13.20
C TYR A 201 23.30 11.60 12.27
N SER A 202 22.49 12.64 12.50
CA SER A 202 21.30 12.93 11.71
C SER A 202 21.60 13.66 10.40
N ILE A 203 20.71 13.54 9.43
CA ILE A 203 20.79 14.22 8.13
C ILE A 203 19.47 14.96 7.86
N ALA A 204 19.51 16.29 7.82
CA ALA A 204 18.39 17.12 7.37
C ALA A 204 18.75 17.74 6.01
N SER A 205 18.03 17.42 4.95
CA SER A 205 18.30 17.87 3.59
C SER A 205 17.04 18.41 2.91
N GLY A 206 16.92 19.73 2.78
CA GLY A 206 15.78 20.41 2.17
C GLY A 206 15.46 21.73 2.85
N TYR A 207 14.69 22.58 2.18
CA TYR A 207 14.21 23.81 2.81
C TYR A 207 13.31 23.47 4.00
N GLY A 208 13.67 23.94 5.20
CA GLY A 208 12.88 23.72 6.41
C GLY A 208 12.81 22.27 6.90
N SER A 209 13.62 21.34 6.38
CA SER A 209 13.64 19.94 6.85
C SER A 209 14.19 19.84 8.27
N ALA A 210 13.68 18.92 9.09
CA ALA A 210 14.10 18.73 10.47
C ALA A 210 14.34 17.25 10.81
N ALA A 211 15.60 16.88 11.06
CA ALA A 211 16.00 15.57 11.54
C ALA A 211 16.30 15.68 13.04
N LEU A 212 15.31 15.38 13.88
CA LEU A 212 15.35 15.62 15.33
C LEU A 212 15.84 14.42 16.14
N GLY A 213 15.57 13.20 15.68
CA GLY A 213 16.01 11.98 16.34
C GLY A 213 17.46 11.61 16.02
N ASP A 214 18.10 10.82 16.87
CA ASP A 214 19.46 10.31 16.62
C ASP A 214 19.43 9.35 15.42
N ASN A 215 20.48 9.34 14.59
CA ASN A 215 20.57 8.56 13.36
C ASN A 215 19.41 8.78 12.36
N SER A 216 18.64 9.87 12.51
CA SER A 216 17.47 10.14 11.66
C SER A 216 17.83 10.80 10.33
N ILE A 217 16.95 10.64 9.34
CA ILE A 217 17.08 11.25 8.02
C ILE A 217 15.79 11.99 7.69
N ALA A 218 15.86 13.30 7.47
CA ALA A 218 14.76 14.12 6.96
C ALA A 218 15.17 14.75 5.63
N SER A 219 14.59 14.32 4.51
CA SER A 219 14.94 14.79 3.17
C SER A 219 13.73 15.25 2.37
N GLY A 220 13.61 16.56 2.11
CA GLY A 220 12.50 17.15 1.38
C GLY A 220 12.07 18.50 1.96
N TYR A 221 11.22 19.24 1.24
CA TYR A 221 10.65 20.50 1.75
C TYR A 221 9.83 20.21 3.00
N ALA A 222 10.22 20.80 4.14
CA ALA A 222 9.57 20.63 5.43
C ALA A 222 9.37 19.16 5.87
N ALA A 223 10.27 18.24 5.45
CA ALA A 223 10.28 16.86 5.95
C ALA A 223 10.70 16.84 7.43
N VAL A 224 10.07 15.99 8.26
CA VAL A 224 10.35 15.90 9.69
C VAL A 224 10.58 14.46 10.12
N ALA A 225 11.75 14.15 10.67
CA ALA A 225 12.07 12.87 11.28
C ALA A 225 12.28 13.07 12.79
N ASN A 226 11.26 12.82 13.60
CA ASN A 226 11.29 13.06 15.05
C ASN A 226 11.82 11.87 15.85
N GLY A 227 11.61 10.64 15.39
CA GLY A 227 12.06 9.45 16.11
C GLY A 227 13.53 9.13 15.85
N ASP A 228 14.16 8.45 16.81
CA ASP A 228 15.50 7.89 16.62
C ASP A 228 15.47 6.84 15.50
N ALA A 229 16.49 6.84 14.65
CA ALA A 229 16.60 6.05 13.43
C ALA A 229 15.41 6.22 12.46
N ALA A 230 14.62 7.30 12.58
CA ALA A 230 13.49 7.54 11.70
C ALA A 230 13.93 8.10 10.34
N VAL A 231 13.18 7.76 9.29
CA VAL A 231 13.46 8.20 7.91
C VAL A 231 12.23 8.88 7.35
N ALA A 232 12.29 10.19 7.13
CA ALA A 232 11.27 10.99 6.46
C ALA A 232 11.82 11.52 5.13
N ILE A 233 11.27 11.07 4.00
CA ILE A 233 11.71 11.49 2.67
C ILE A 233 10.49 11.90 1.84
N GLY A 234 10.42 13.16 1.43
CA GLY A 234 9.29 13.72 0.68
C GLY A 234 8.92 15.12 1.17
N MET A 235 8.13 15.84 0.36
CA MET A 235 7.56 17.10 0.82
C MET A 235 6.59 16.83 1.97
N PHE A 236 6.71 17.53 3.09
CA PHE A 236 5.87 17.36 4.29
C PHE A 236 5.81 15.94 4.87
N SER A 237 6.73 15.03 4.51
CA SER A 237 6.76 13.68 5.09
C SER A 237 7.12 13.76 6.57
N ALA A 238 6.47 12.97 7.42
CA ALA A 238 6.68 12.98 8.87
C ALA A 238 6.85 11.56 9.43
N ALA A 239 8.03 11.27 9.96
CA ALA A 239 8.36 10.03 10.66
C ALA A 239 8.48 10.31 12.17
N GLN A 240 7.40 10.08 12.91
CA GLN A 240 7.21 10.53 14.29
C GLN A 240 7.72 9.54 15.34
N GLY A 241 7.71 8.25 15.04
CA GLY A 241 8.12 7.19 15.96
C GLY A 241 9.56 6.72 15.75
N ALA A 242 10.17 6.13 16.78
CA ALA A 242 11.48 5.51 16.66
C ALA A 242 11.46 4.37 15.61
N GLY A 243 12.48 4.32 14.76
CA GLY A 243 12.61 3.37 13.65
C GLY A 243 11.51 3.49 12.58
N SER A 244 10.72 4.57 12.58
CA SER A 244 9.64 4.76 11.62
C SER A 244 10.14 5.26 10.27
N VAL A 245 9.41 4.92 9.20
CA VAL A 245 9.75 5.29 7.82
C VAL A 245 8.55 5.97 7.18
N ALA A 246 8.71 7.21 6.72
CA ALA A 246 7.72 7.97 5.95
C ALA A 246 8.34 8.39 4.61
N LEU A 247 7.96 7.74 3.50
CA LEU A 247 8.48 8.00 2.16
C LEU A 247 7.35 8.42 1.21
N GLY A 248 7.34 9.67 0.77
CA GLY A 248 6.36 10.24 -0.15
C GLY A 248 5.85 11.60 0.33
N ASP A 249 5.24 12.36 -0.59
CA ASP A 249 4.60 13.63 -0.24
C ASP A 249 3.50 13.43 0.81
N SER A 250 3.62 14.11 1.94
CA SER A 250 2.71 14.03 3.09
C SER A 250 2.53 12.61 3.67
N ALA A 251 3.51 11.71 3.45
CA ALA A 251 3.52 10.41 4.12
C ALA A 251 3.71 10.59 5.64
N LEU A 252 2.96 9.85 6.44
CA LEU A 252 2.93 10.00 7.90
C LEU A 252 3.06 8.65 8.61
N ALA A 253 4.18 8.44 9.30
CA ALA A 253 4.37 7.31 10.21
C ALA A 253 4.34 7.82 11.66
N GLN A 254 3.24 7.58 12.38
CA GLN A 254 2.94 8.25 13.65
C GLN A 254 3.60 7.61 14.89
N ALA A 255 3.87 6.31 14.84
CA ALA A 255 4.31 5.53 15.99
C ALA A 255 5.56 4.68 15.68
N ILE A 256 6.09 4.04 16.72
CA ILE A 256 7.31 3.22 16.67
C ILE A 256 7.15 2.13 15.60
N GLY A 257 8.19 1.95 14.78
CA GLY A 257 8.22 0.91 13.74
C GLY A 257 7.22 1.11 12.59
N GLY A 258 6.47 2.22 12.56
CA GLY A 258 5.50 2.50 11.51
C GLY A 258 6.17 2.75 10.15
N ILE A 259 5.66 2.15 9.09
CA ILE A 259 6.14 2.29 7.71
C ILE A 259 5.02 2.88 6.86
N ALA A 260 5.17 4.10 6.39
CA ALA A 260 4.26 4.80 5.48
C ALA A 260 4.99 5.12 4.17
N ILE A 261 4.63 4.46 3.06
CA ILE A 261 5.28 4.64 1.75
C ILE A 261 4.23 4.97 0.69
N GLY A 262 4.24 6.19 0.18
CA GLY A 262 3.32 6.69 -0.83
C GLY A 262 2.77 8.08 -0.49
N ASN A 263 2.26 8.79 -1.49
CA ASN A 263 1.61 10.08 -1.28
C ASN A 263 0.40 9.93 -0.33
N ASN A 264 0.38 10.70 0.75
CA ASN A 264 -0.63 10.60 1.84
C ASN A 264 -0.77 9.20 2.46
N ALA A 265 0.26 8.35 2.41
CA ALA A 265 0.25 7.09 3.14
C ALA A 265 0.30 7.36 4.66
N ALA A 266 -0.50 6.64 5.46
CA ALA A 266 -0.59 6.85 6.90
C ALA A 266 -0.43 5.55 7.70
N ALA A 267 0.68 5.44 8.42
CA ALA A 267 0.91 4.41 9.44
C ALA A 267 0.56 4.97 10.82
N GLY A 268 -0.69 4.75 11.26
CA GLY A 268 -1.27 5.47 12.41
C GLY A 268 -0.88 4.94 13.80
N GLN A 269 -0.43 3.69 13.90
CA GLN A 269 -0.10 3.02 15.17
C GLN A 269 1.20 2.21 15.07
N THR A 270 1.62 1.62 16.21
CA THR A 270 2.88 0.88 16.33
C THR A 270 2.94 -0.32 15.39
N ASP A 271 4.11 -0.51 14.77
CA ASP A 271 4.43 -1.60 13.84
C ASP A 271 3.47 -1.71 12.64
N ASN A 272 2.86 -0.58 12.25
CA ASN A 272 1.97 -0.55 11.10
C ASN A 272 2.74 -0.44 9.79
N VAL A 273 2.17 -1.00 8.72
CA VAL A 273 2.70 -0.90 7.36
C VAL A 273 1.63 -0.37 6.42
N ALA A 274 1.76 0.86 5.93
CA ALA A 274 0.89 1.49 4.94
C ALA A 274 1.70 1.79 3.66
N ILE A 275 1.51 1.03 2.59
CA ILE A 275 2.24 1.18 1.33
C ILE A 275 1.26 1.41 0.18
N GLY A 276 1.26 2.60 -0.40
CA GLY A 276 0.40 3.00 -1.50
C GLY A 276 -0.12 4.43 -1.33
N SER A 277 -0.50 5.08 -2.43
CA SER A 277 -1.11 6.41 -2.34
C SER A 277 -2.43 6.33 -1.57
N ASN A 278 -2.56 7.16 -0.53
CA ASN A 278 -3.71 7.18 0.38
C ASN A 278 -3.98 5.83 1.09
N SER A 279 -2.98 4.95 1.24
CA SER A 279 -3.12 3.76 2.09
C SER A 279 -3.11 4.17 3.56
N ALA A 280 -3.97 3.57 4.39
CA ALA A 280 -4.05 3.91 5.81
C ALA A 280 -4.15 2.67 6.70
N THR A 281 -3.50 2.74 7.85
CA THR A 281 -3.59 1.75 8.92
C THR A 281 -3.93 2.46 10.23
N THR A 282 -4.96 2.01 10.94
CA THR A 282 -5.37 2.60 12.23
C THR A 282 -5.35 1.62 13.39
N GLY A 283 -5.36 0.32 13.12
CA GLY A 283 -5.15 -0.70 14.14
C GLY A 283 -3.66 -0.89 14.43
N ILE A 284 -3.30 -1.32 15.63
CA ILE A 284 -1.92 -1.73 15.95
C ILE A 284 -1.51 -2.96 15.12
N GLN A 285 -0.23 -3.05 14.74
CA GLN A 285 0.34 -4.18 14.00
C GLN A 285 -0.46 -4.54 12.73
N SER A 286 -0.96 -3.52 12.02
CA SER A 286 -1.78 -3.72 10.83
C SER A 286 -1.04 -3.38 9.54
N VAL A 287 -1.43 -4.03 8.45
CA VAL A 287 -0.79 -3.94 7.13
C VAL A 287 -1.83 -3.51 6.10
N ALA A 288 -1.59 -2.39 5.41
CA ALA A 288 -2.36 -1.90 4.28
C ALA A 288 -1.42 -1.69 3.08
N ILE A 289 -1.53 -2.52 2.04
CA ILE A 289 -0.68 -2.44 0.84
C ILE A 289 -1.56 -2.29 -0.40
N GLY A 290 -1.47 -1.16 -1.08
CA GLY A 290 -2.25 -0.80 -2.26
C GLY A 290 -2.77 0.64 -2.17
N ALA A 291 -2.99 1.28 -3.31
CA ALA A 291 -3.58 2.62 -3.28
C ALA A 291 -4.99 2.54 -2.65
N ARG A 292 -5.26 3.42 -1.68
CA ARG A 292 -6.53 3.48 -0.91
C ARG A 292 -6.84 2.23 -0.06
N SER A 293 -5.89 1.34 0.18
CA SER A 293 -6.09 0.20 1.10
C SER A 293 -6.23 0.70 2.55
N GLN A 294 -7.14 0.10 3.32
CA GLN A 294 -7.46 0.48 4.69
C GLN A 294 -7.42 -0.74 5.62
N ALA A 295 -6.52 -0.72 6.60
CA ALA A 295 -6.45 -1.73 7.65
C ALA A 295 -6.85 -1.07 8.98
N VAL A 296 -8.11 -1.27 9.39
CA VAL A 296 -8.72 -0.49 10.48
C VAL A 296 -8.59 -1.17 11.82
N GLY A 297 -8.89 -2.48 11.87
CA GLY A 297 -8.82 -3.26 13.11
C GLY A 297 -7.38 -3.61 13.51
N PRO A 298 -7.12 -3.94 14.80
CA PRO A 298 -5.81 -4.47 15.21
C PRO A 298 -5.46 -5.77 14.49
N LEU A 299 -4.18 -6.02 14.24
CA LEU A 299 -3.68 -7.25 13.59
C LEU A 299 -4.32 -7.53 12.21
N THR A 300 -4.78 -6.49 11.51
CA THR A 300 -5.42 -6.65 10.21
C THR A 300 -4.45 -6.62 9.05
N THR A 301 -4.82 -7.25 7.94
CA THR A 301 -4.06 -7.18 6.69
C THR A 301 -5.01 -6.88 5.53
N ALA A 302 -4.81 -5.76 4.84
CA ALA A 302 -5.53 -5.33 3.66
C ALA A 302 -4.54 -5.16 2.48
N ILE A 303 -4.64 -5.98 1.44
CA ILE A 303 -3.73 -5.96 0.29
C ILE A 303 -4.53 -5.85 -1.01
N GLY A 304 -4.36 -4.77 -1.76
CA GLY A 304 -5.02 -4.49 -3.03
C GLY A 304 -5.54 -3.06 -3.13
N PHE A 305 -5.84 -2.62 -4.35
CA PHE A 305 -6.48 -1.32 -4.57
C PHE A 305 -7.82 -1.27 -3.82
N ALA A 306 -7.99 -0.29 -2.93
CA ALA A 306 -9.19 -0.12 -2.12
C ALA A 306 -9.60 -1.37 -1.30
N ALA A 307 -8.65 -2.23 -0.91
CA ALA A 307 -8.92 -3.31 0.02
C ALA A 307 -9.20 -2.76 1.43
N GLY A 308 -10.20 -3.28 2.13
CA GLY A 308 -10.61 -2.85 3.47
C GLY A 308 -10.70 -4.03 4.46
N ALA A 309 -9.97 -3.96 5.56
CA ALA A 309 -10.04 -4.92 6.67
C ALA A 309 -10.49 -4.20 7.95
N GLY A 310 -11.77 -4.35 8.32
CA GLY A 310 -12.43 -3.54 9.34
C GLY A 310 -12.25 -4.00 10.80
N SER A 311 -11.85 -5.24 11.04
CA SER A 311 -12.03 -5.91 12.35
C SER A 311 -10.80 -6.68 12.83
N LEU A 312 -10.69 -6.94 14.13
CA LEU A 312 -9.54 -7.66 14.74
C LEU A 312 -9.15 -8.91 13.95
N GLY A 313 -7.88 -9.02 13.57
CA GLY A 313 -7.32 -10.21 12.92
C GLY A 313 -7.93 -10.53 11.54
N SER A 314 -8.65 -9.60 10.93
CA SER A 314 -9.25 -9.81 9.60
C SER A 314 -8.24 -9.66 8.46
N LEU A 315 -8.47 -10.42 7.40
CA LEU A 315 -7.64 -10.48 6.20
C LEU A 315 -8.48 -10.11 4.97
N ALA A 316 -8.06 -9.11 4.19
CA ALA A 316 -8.68 -8.70 2.94
C ALA A 316 -7.63 -8.63 1.82
N ILE A 317 -7.65 -9.55 0.86
CA ILE A 317 -6.68 -9.59 -0.25
C ILE A 317 -7.39 -9.56 -1.61
N GLY A 318 -7.21 -8.48 -2.36
CA GLY A 318 -7.71 -8.29 -3.71
C GLY A 318 -8.21 -6.87 -3.95
N SER A 319 -8.40 -6.48 -5.21
CA SER A 319 -8.96 -5.16 -5.51
C SER A 319 -10.40 -5.08 -5.02
N GLY A 320 -10.71 -4.08 -4.19
CA GLY A 320 -12.04 -3.86 -3.62
C GLY A 320 -12.53 -4.93 -2.65
N THR A 321 -11.63 -5.79 -2.12
CA THR A 321 -12.03 -6.73 -1.06
C THR A 321 -12.42 -5.99 0.20
N THR A 322 -13.50 -6.40 0.85
CA THR A 322 -13.95 -5.78 2.09
C THR A 322 -14.27 -6.84 3.13
N VAL A 323 -13.68 -6.71 4.32
CA VAL A 323 -14.17 -7.34 5.54
C VAL A 323 -14.77 -6.24 6.41
N GLY A 324 -16.05 -6.37 6.72
CA GLY A 324 -16.82 -5.41 7.49
C GLY A 324 -16.34 -5.23 8.93
N PHE A 325 -17.00 -4.33 9.63
CA PHE A 325 -16.81 -4.10 11.05
C PHE A 325 -17.41 -5.24 11.88
N ASN A 326 -16.96 -5.39 13.13
CA ASN A 326 -17.35 -6.47 14.05
C ASN A 326 -17.22 -7.90 13.48
N SER A 327 -16.40 -8.10 12.45
CA SER A 327 -16.21 -9.35 11.71
C SER A 327 -14.82 -9.95 12.01
N GLU A 328 -14.59 -10.19 13.29
CA GLU A 328 -13.31 -10.64 13.84
C GLU A 328 -12.85 -11.96 13.20
N PHE A 329 -11.54 -12.11 13.02
CA PHE A 329 -10.89 -13.32 12.48
C PHE A 329 -11.42 -13.80 11.12
N SER A 330 -11.98 -12.88 10.33
CA SER A 330 -12.59 -13.20 9.04
C SER A 330 -11.63 -12.97 7.88
N THR A 331 -11.76 -13.78 6.82
CA THR A 331 -10.84 -13.79 5.68
C THR A 331 -11.60 -13.62 4.36
N ALA A 332 -11.33 -12.52 3.64
CA ALA A 332 -11.83 -12.27 2.29
C ALA A 332 -10.66 -12.22 1.29
N ILE A 333 -10.69 -13.05 0.24
CA ILE A 333 -9.64 -13.11 -0.78
C ILE A 333 -10.28 -13.21 -2.17
N GLY A 334 -9.90 -12.30 -3.08
CA GLY A 334 -10.36 -12.26 -4.48
C GLY A 334 -10.99 -10.91 -4.83
N THR A 335 -10.88 -10.47 -6.08
CA THR A 335 -11.41 -9.16 -6.51
C THR A 335 -12.89 -9.01 -6.16
N GLY A 336 -13.23 -7.98 -5.38
CA GLY A 336 -14.58 -7.73 -4.90
C GLY A 336 -15.16 -8.79 -3.95
N ALA A 337 -14.34 -9.62 -3.31
CA ALA A 337 -14.82 -10.50 -2.24
C ALA A 337 -15.27 -9.68 -1.03
N THR A 338 -16.40 -10.04 -0.42
CA THR A 338 -17.02 -9.27 0.66
C THR A 338 -17.39 -10.16 1.83
N ILE A 339 -17.12 -9.68 3.04
CA ILE A 339 -17.73 -10.17 4.27
C ILE A 339 -18.42 -8.97 4.90
N SER A 340 -19.75 -9.06 5.05
CA SER A 340 -20.58 -8.02 5.66
C SER A 340 -20.20 -7.76 7.12
N ASP A 341 -20.68 -6.65 7.66
CA ASP A 341 -20.58 -6.36 9.09
C ASP A 341 -21.17 -7.49 9.96
N ASP A 342 -20.72 -7.57 11.21
CA ASP A 342 -21.17 -8.55 12.22
C ASP A 342 -21.06 -10.03 11.80
N SER A 343 -20.18 -10.35 10.84
CA SER A 343 -20.01 -11.69 10.25
C SER A 343 -18.68 -12.32 10.70
N LYS A 344 -18.59 -12.69 11.98
CA LYS A 344 -17.36 -13.19 12.63
C LYS A 344 -16.91 -14.54 12.08
N GLU A 345 -15.62 -14.85 12.20
CA GLU A 345 -15.02 -16.16 11.90
C GLU A 345 -15.39 -16.70 10.50
N SER A 346 -15.61 -15.80 9.53
CA SER A 346 -16.15 -16.16 8.22
C SER A 346 -15.07 -16.11 7.14
N THR A 347 -15.24 -16.90 6.09
CA THR A 347 -14.27 -17.01 4.99
C THR A 347 -14.95 -16.85 3.63
N ALA A 348 -14.51 -15.85 2.86
CA ALA A 348 -14.91 -15.61 1.47
C ALA A 348 -13.68 -15.74 0.56
N LEU A 349 -13.68 -16.70 -0.37
CA LEU A 349 -12.57 -16.93 -1.30
C LEU A 349 -13.06 -17.05 -2.74
N GLY A 350 -12.70 -16.08 -3.57
CA GLY A 350 -13.05 -16.02 -4.99
C GLY A 350 -13.45 -14.63 -5.43
N ALA A 351 -13.34 -14.34 -6.74
CA ALA A 351 -13.81 -13.05 -7.24
C ALA A 351 -15.33 -12.94 -7.05
N GLY A 352 -15.77 -11.88 -6.37
CA GLY A 352 -17.17 -11.65 -6.03
C GLY A 352 -17.78 -12.65 -5.03
N SER A 353 -16.98 -13.45 -4.32
CA SER A 353 -17.50 -14.30 -3.24
C SER A 353 -17.99 -13.43 -2.08
N GLY A 354 -19.18 -13.71 -1.55
CA GLY A 354 -19.82 -12.91 -0.51
C GLY A 354 -20.31 -13.73 0.69
N ILE A 355 -19.95 -13.28 1.89
CA ILE A 355 -20.70 -13.57 3.13
C ILE A 355 -21.56 -12.33 3.38
N ASN A 356 -22.85 -12.44 3.11
CA ASN A 356 -23.75 -11.29 3.10
C ASN A 356 -24.40 -11.04 4.47
N ALA A 357 -24.49 -12.07 5.30
CA ALA A 357 -24.91 -12.00 6.69
C ALA A 357 -24.53 -13.29 7.42
N GLY A 358 -24.26 -13.20 8.72
CA GLY A 358 -24.06 -14.35 9.60
C GLY A 358 -22.60 -14.69 9.85
N SER A 359 -22.34 -15.36 10.97
CA SER A 359 -21.01 -15.74 11.45
C SER A 359 -20.68 -17.20 11.15
N GLN A 360 -19.40 -17.54 11.16
CA GLN A 360 -18.89 -18.90 10.95
C GLN A 360 -19.24 -19.49 9.58
N SER A 361 -19.39 -18.63 8.57
CA SER A 361 -19.85 -19.03 7.25
C SER A 361 -18.71 -19.08 6.23
N LEU A 362 -18.86 -19.94 5.24
CA LEU A 362 -17.87 -20.23 4.20
C LEU A 362 -18.47 -19.99 2.81
N ALA A 363 -17.83 -19.15 2.00
CA ALA A 363 -18.19 -18.90 0.60
C ALA A 363 -16.95 -19.00 -0.28
N VAL A 364 -16.83 -20.09 -1.04
CA VAL A 364 -15.63 -20.38 -1.85
C VAL A 364 -16.00 -20.64 -3.30
N GLY A 365 -15.56 -19.76 -4.20
CA GLY A 365 -15.79 -19.84 -5.63
C GLY A 365 -16.11 -18.47 -6.26
N TYR A 366 -16.12 -18.41 -7.58
CA TYR A 366 -16.55 -17.21 -8.29
C TYR A 366 -18.03 -16.92 -8.01
N GLY A 367 -18.34 -15.73 -7.49
CA GLY A 367 -19.71 -15.28 -7.27
C GLY A 367 -20.53 -16.11 -6.30
N THR A 368 -19.91 -16.85 -5.37
CA THR A 368 -20.64 -17.55 -4.30
C THR A 368 -21.28 -16.58 -3.33
N MET A 369 -22.44 -16.94 -2.77
CA MET A 369 -23.09 -16.13 -1.73
C MET A 369 -23.54 -17.01 -0.57
N ALA A 370 -23.17 -16.63 0.64
CA ALA A 370 -23.69 -17.22 1.86
C ALA A 370 -24.40 -16.18 2.73
N PHE A 371 -25.59 -16.56 3.20
CA PHE A 371 -26.35 -15.85 4.22
C PHE A 371 -26.56 -16.79 5.41
N GLY A 372 -26.69 -16.22 6.60
CA GLY A 372 -26.93 -16.96 7.85
C GLY A 372 -25.65 -17.49 8.49
N ASN A 373 -25.81 -18.00 9.72
CA ASN A 373 -24.73 -18.53 10.54
C ASN A 373 -24.40 -19.97 10.18
N ARG A 374 -23.11 -20.33 10.23
CA ARG A 374 -22.62 -21.70 10.00
C ARG A 374 -23.00 -22.26 8.62
N SER A 375 -23.10 -21.40 7.62
CA SER A 375 -23.54 -21.76 6.28
C SER A 375 -22.37 -21.96 5.33
N THR A 376 -22.47 -22.92 4.40
CA THR A 376 -21.37 -23.31 3.50
C THR A 376 -21.80 -23.27 2.03
N ALA A 377 -21.27 -22.33 1.25
CA ALA A 377 -21.38 -22.26 -0.21
C ALA A 377 -20.03 -22.56 -0.87
N LEU A 378 -19.94 -23.63 -1.66
CA LEU A 378 -18.72 -24.03 -2.36
C LEU A 378 -19.00 -24.32 -3.85
N GLY A 379 -18.26 -23.68 -4.75
CA GLY A 379 -18.41 -23.82 -6.20
C GLY A 379 -18.98 -22.57 -6.86
N ALA A 380 -18.61 -22.30 -8.11
CA ALA A 380 -19.01 -21.07 -8.77
C ALA A 380 -20.54 -20.90 -8.78
N TYR A 381 -21.00 -19.71 -8.36
CA TYR A 381 -22.41 -19.36 -8.19
C TYR A 381 -23.21 -20.19 -7.16
N ALA A 382 -22.56 -20.97 -6.29
CA ALA A 382 -23.25 -21.63 -5.20
C ALA A 382 -23.89 -20.59 -4.25
N ARG A 383 -25.12 -20.86 -3.81
CA ARG A 383 -25.88 -19.98 -2.92
C ARG A 383 -26.43 -20.73 -1.72
N VAL A 384 -26.20 -20.20 -0.51
CA VAL A 384 -26.85 -20.65 0.71
C VAL A 384 -27.61 -19.51 1.37
N GLY A 385 -28.85 -19.78 1.78
CA GLY A 385 -29.67 -18.86 2.57
C GLY A 385 -29.79 -19.29 4.02
N ASN A 386 -29.95 -18.37 4.97
CA ASN A 386 -30.22 -18.67 6.39
C ASN A 386 -29.22 -19.66 7.06
N ASP A 387 -29.49 -20.04 8.29
CA ASP A 387 -28.55 -20.73 9.17
C ASP A 387 -28.41 -22.22 8.83
N ASP A 388 -27.19 -22.75 8.99
CA ASP A 388 -26.85 -24.16 8.92
C ASP A 388 -27.10 -24.81 7.53
N ASN A 389 -27.18 -24.00 6.47
CA ASN A 389 -27.42 -24.49 5.10
C ASN A 389 -26.10 -24.77 4.37
N THR A 390 -26.07 -25.82 3.57
CA THR A 390 -24.88 -26.27 2.81
C THR A 390 -25.21 -26.43 1.33
N ALA A 391 -24.52 -25.71 0.46
CA ALA A 391 -24.58 -25.85 -0.99
C ALA A 391 -23.19 -26.07 -1.58
N VAL A 392 -22.98 -27.20 -2.26
CA VAL A 392 -21.70 -27.56 -2.86
C VAL A 392 -21.90 -28.00 -4.31
N GLY A 393 -21.31 -27.27 -5.25
CA GLY A 393 -21.40 -27.52 -6.69
C GLY A 393 -21.55 -26.23 -7.50
N PHE A 394 -21.29 -26.31 -8.81
CA PHE A 394 -21.63 -25.20 -9.71
C PHE A 394 -23.13 -24.94 -9.63
N ASN A 395 -23.51 -23.69 -9.32
CA ASN A 395 -24.90 -23.24 -9.27
C ASN A 395 -25.79 -24.08 -8.33
N SER A 396 -25.22 -24.73 -7.30
CA SER A 396 -26.00 -25.41 -6.26
C SER A 396 -26.68 -24.40 -5.34
N ARG A 397 -27.90 -24.69 -4.87
CA ARG A 397 -28.65 -23.80 -3.97
C ARG A 397 -29.26 -24.56 -2.79
N ALA A 398 -28.97 -24.09 -1.57
CA ALA A 398 -29.63 -24.52 -0.35
C ALA A 398 -30.33 -23.33 0.31
N GLY A 399 -31.62 -23.47 0.58
CA GLY A 399 -32.49 -22.40 1.07
C GLY A 399 -33.36 -21.78 -0.03
N PHE A 400 -34.45 -21.16 0.40
CA PHE A 400 -35.40 -20.47 -0.47
C PHE A 400 -35.46 -19.00 -0.05
N GLU A 401 -35.25 -18.13 -1.03
CA GLU A 401 -35.38 -16.68 -0.87
C GLU A 401 -36.77 -16.32 -1.38
N ASP A 402 -37.58 -15.71 -0.52
CA ASP A 402 -38.85 -15.16 -0.93
C ASP A 402 -38.64 -14.01 -1.93
N PRO A 403 -39.13 -14.11 -3.17
CA PRO A 403 -38.97 -13.05 -4.16
C PRO A 403 -39.62 -11.72 -3.76
N LEU A 404 -40.61 -11.74 -2.85
CA LEU A 404 -41.35 -10.55 -2.42
C LEU A 404 -40.67 -9.83 -1.26
N THR A 405 -40.11 -10.59 -0.31
CA THR A 405 -39.55 -10.03 0.92
C THR A 405 -38.01 -10.04 0.94
N GLY A 406 -37.37 -10.83 0.08
CA GLY A 406 -35.93 -11.09 0.12
C GLY A 406 -35.50 -11.88 1.37
N ILE A 407 -36.46 -12.36 2.17
CA ILE A 407 -36.18 -13.11 3.38
C ILE A 407 -35.89 -14.56 2.99
N TRP A 408 -34.80 -15.08 3.55
CA TRP A 408 -34.49 -16.50 3.44
C TRP A 408 -35.29 -17.29 4.45
N PHE A 409 -36.06 -18.23 3.95
CA PHE A 409 -36.65 -19.27 4.78
C PHE A 409 -35.71 -20.48 4.80
N ASN A 410 -35.80 -21.27 5.87
CA ASN A 410 -35.26 -22.60 6.05
C ASN A 410 -33.83 -22.75 6.57
N ASN A 411 -33.68 -23.64 7.56
CA ASN A 411 -32.40 -24.01 8.13
C ASN A 411 -32.12 -25.51 7.87
N HIS A 412 -30.85 -25.89 7.91
CA HIS A 412 -30.37 -27.27 7.75
C HIS A 412 -30.68 -27.91 6.38
N ALA A 413 -30.82 -27.10 5.32
CA ALA A 413 -30.94 -27.58 3.95
C ALA A 413 -29.57 -27.96 3.37
N THR A 414 -29.47 -29.09 2.67
CA THR A 414 -28.23 -29.57 2.05
C THR A 414 -28.42 -29.81 0.56
N ALA A 415 -27.65 -29.14 -0.29
CA ALA A 415 -27.63 -29.31 -1.73
C ALA A 415 -26.20 -29.64 -2.20
N LEU A 416 -25.98 -30.86 -2.69
CA LEU A 416 -24.67 -31.33 -3.16
C LEU A 416 -24.78 -31.83 -4.60
N GLY A 417 -24.13 -31.13 -5.54
CA GLY A 417 -24.13 -31.45 -6.96
C GLY A 417 -24.29 -30.21 -7.84
N ALA A 418 -23.87 -30.31 -9.10
CA ALA A 418 -24.11 -29.22 -10.06
C ALA A 418 -25.62 -28.99 -10.23
N SER A 419 -26.06 -27.75 -10.02
CA SER A 419 -27.48 -27.36 -10.07
C SER A 419 -28.40 -28.14 -9.12
N SER A 420 -27.88 -28.72 -8.03
CA SER A 420 -28.73 -29.33 -6.99
C SER A 420 -29.49 -28.25 -6.21
N LEU A 421 -30.73 -28.53 -5.81
CA LEU A 421 -31.63 -27.56 -5.22
C LEU A 421 -32.36 -28.12 -3.99
N ALA A 422 -32.06 -27.59 -2.80
CA ALA A 422 -32.74 -27.91 -1.54
C ALA A 422 -33.45 -26.66 -1.01
N GLN A 423 -34.78 -26.59 -1.13
CA GLN A 423 -35.53 -25.32 -0.97
C GLN A 423 -36.26 -25.17 0.37
N ALA A 424 -36.26 -26.19 1.23
CA ALA A 424 -37.09 -26.21 2.43
C ALA A 424 -36.30 -26.63 3.69
N MET A 425 -36.90 -26.45 4.87
CA MET A 425 -36.31 -26.82 6.15
C MET A 425 -35.92 -28.30 6.16
N ARG A 426 -34.68 -28.60 6.56
CA ARG A 426 -34.14 -29.98 6.61
C ARG A 426 -34.22 -30.75 5.29
N SER A 427 -34.39 -30.05 4.16
CA SER A 427 -34.43 -30.67 2.84
C SER A 427 -33.01 -31.07 2.39
N THR A 428 -32.90 -32.18 1.67
CA THR A 428 -31.62 -32.79 1.30
C THR A 428 -31.64 -33.17 -0.17
N ALA A 429 -30.75 -32.61 -0.99
CA ALA A 429 -30.66 -32.87 -2.42
C ALA A 429 -29.22 -33.23 -2.83
N LEU A 430 -28.97 -34.52 -3.06
CA LEU A 430 -27.66 -35.04 -3.48
C LEU A 430 -27.72 -35.56 -4.91
N GLY A 431 -27.00 -34.91 -5.82
CA GLY A 431 -26.89 -35.30 -7.22
C GLY A 431 -27.01 -34.10 -8.17
N ALA A 432 -26.46 -34.25 -9.38
CA ALA A 432 -26.60 -33.22 -10.39
C ALA A 432 -28.09 -33.05 -10.77
N ASN A 433 -28.59 -31.81 -10.74
CA ASN A 433 -30.00 -31.47 -10.99
C ASN A 433 -31.00 -32.18 -10.07
N SER A 434 -30.59 -32.62 -8.87
CA SER A 434 -31.52 -33.18 -7.88
C SER A 434 -32.31 -32.06 -7.19
N MET A 435 -33.59 -32.27 -6.88
CA MET A 435 -34.45 -31.27 -6.27
C MET A 435 -35.23 -31.80 -5.05
N ALA A 436 -35.07 -31.15 -3.89
CA ALA A 436 -35.89 -31.34 -2.70
C ALA A 436 -36.63 -30.03 -2.38
N SER A 437 -37.94 -30.01 -2.60
CA SER A 437 -38.72 -28.75 -2.57
C SER A 437 -39.46 -28.49 -1.27
N GLU A 438 -39.71 -29.52 -0.47
CA GLU A 438 -40.58 -29.45 0.71
C GLU A 438 -39.85 -29.82 2.00
N VAL A 439 -40.45 -29.49 3.14
CA VAL A 439 -39.89 -29.78 4.47
C VAL A 439 -39.63 -31.28 4.58
N ASP A 440 -38.44 -31.66 5.05
CA ASP A 440 -37.99 -33.06 5.17
C ASP A 440 -37.90 -33.85 3.87
N ALA A 441 -38.03 -33.20 2.72
CA ALA A 441 -37.84 -33.87 1.44
C ALA A 441 -36.36 -34.27 1.28
N SER A 442 -36.11 -35.52 0.90
CA SER A 442 -34.75 -36.04 0.67
C SER A 442 -34.66 -36.67 -0.70
N THR A 443 -33.64 -36.32 -1.46
CA THR A 443 -33.41 -36.85 -2.80
C THR A 443 -31.94 -37.19 -3.00
N VAL A 444 -31.66 -38.36 -3.56
CA VAL A 444 -30.30 -38.85 -3.85
C VAL A 444 -30.29 -39.48 -5.24
N GLY A 445 -29.65 -38.84 -6.20
CA GLY A 445 -29.58 -39.28 -7.59
C GLY A 445 -29.49 -38.11 -8.55
N ALA A 446 -28.92 -38.33 -9.74
CA ALA A 446 -29.00 -37.33 -10.79
C ALA A 446 -30.46 -37.19 -11.28
N PHE A 447 -30.94 -35.96 -11.43
CA PHE A 447 -32.30 -35.64 -11.89
C PHE A 447 -33.44 -36.20 -11.00
N SER A 448 -33.16 -36.61 -9.77
CA SER A 448 -34.20 -37.10 -8.84
C SER A 448 -34.94 -35.94 -8.16
N SER A 449 -36.23 -36.10 -7.89
CA SER A 449 -37.07 -35.06 -7.27
C SER A 449 -37.91 -35.59 -6.12
N ALA A 450 -37.83 -34.92 -4.97
CA ALA A 450 -38.71 -35.12 -3.83
C ALA A 450 -39.52 -33.82 -3.61
N LEU A 451 -40.82 -33.88 -3.90
CA LEU A 451 -41.73 -32.73 -3.99
C LEU A 451 -42.84 -32.73 -2.93
N GLY A 452 -42.97 -33.80 -2.14
CA GLY A 452 -43.91 -33.86 -1.03
C GLY A 452 -43.23 -33.62 0.31
N VAL A 453 -43.99 -33.22 1.32
CA VAL A 453 -43.50 -33.10 2.71
C VAL A 453 -43.03 -34.46 3.20
N GLY A 454 -41.78 -34.57 3.66
CA GLY A 454 -41.17 -35.83 4.09
C GLY A 454 -40.98 -36.86 2.96
N ALA A 455 -41.10 -36.47 1.69
CA ALA A 455 -40.93 -37.36 0.56
C ALA A 455 -39.46 -37.76 0.37
N SER A 456 -39.21 -38.99 -0.06
CA SER A 456 -37.85 -39.50 -0.28
C SER A 456 -37.69 -40.10 -1.68
N ALA A 457 -36.75 -39.58 -2.48
CA ALA A 457 -36.47 -40.04 -3.84
C ALA A 457 -35.02 -40.55 -3.99
N PHE A 458 -34.82 -41.85 -4.15
CA PHE A 458 -33.51 -42.48 -4.28
C PHE A 458 -33.33 -43.13 -5.65
N GLY A 459 -32.32 -42.72 -6.41
CA GLY A 459 -31.98 -43.22 -7.74
C GLY A 459 -32.16 -42.19 -8.85
N ALA A 460 -31.47 -42.38 -9.98
CA ALA A 460 -31.54 -41.44 -11.09
C ALA A 460 -32.96 -41.33 -11.66
N HIS A 461 -33.47 -40.10 -11.78
CA HIS A 461 -34.86 -39.80 -12.18
C HIS A 461 -35.94 -40.39 -11.25
N ALA A 462 -35.62 -40.74 -10.00
CA ALA A 462 -36.64 -41.10 -9.01
C ALA A 462 -37.52 -39.88 -8.69
N TYR A 463 -38.84 -40.09 -8.55
CA TYR A 463 -39.81 -39.01 -8.44
C TYR A 463 -40.83 -39.28 -7.32
N ALA A 464 -40.63 -38.66 -6.15
CA ALA A 464 -41.50 -38.76 -4.99
C ALA A 464 -42.33 -37.48 -4.85
N LYS A 465 -43.59 -37.50 -5.30
CA LYS A 465 -44.49 -36.33 -5.28
C LYS A 465 -45.43 -36.32 -4.08
N GLY A 466 -45.86 -37.49 -3.60
CA GLY A 466 -46.80 -37.56 -2.48
C GLY A 466 -46.15 -37.16 -1.15
N ASN A 467 -46.94 -36.63 -0.22
CA ASN A 467 -46.48 -36.43 1.15
C ASN A 467 -46.13 -37.78 1.78
N TYR A 468 -45.02 -37.86 2.51
CA TYR A 468 -44.49 -39.08 3.13
C TYR A 468 -44.28 -40.23 2.13
N SER A 469 -44.13 -39.92 0.83
CA SER A 469 -43.93 -40.94 -0.20
C SER A 469 -42.46 -41.33 -0.33
N VAL A 470 -42.21 -42.56 -0.74
CA VAL A 470 -40.86 -43.07 -0.97
C VAL A 470 -40.76 -43.64 -2.38
N SER A 471 -39.85 -43.11 -3.19
CA SER A 471 -39.54 -43.56 -4.54
C SER A 471 -38.09 -44.01 -4.60
N ALA A 472 -37.82 -45.31 -4.67
CA ALA A 472 -36.48 -45.87 -4.67
C ALA A 472 -36.25 -46.77 -5.89
N GLY A 473 -35.40 -46.34 -6.80
CA GLY A 473 -35.08 -47.02 -8.06
C GLY A 473 -35.01 -46.03 -9.22
N SER A 474 -34.26 -46.36 -10.27
CA SER A 474 -34.19 -45.49 -11.44
C SER A 474 -35.57 -45.36 -12.10
N ASN A 475 -35.98 -44.13 -12.41
CA ASN A 475 -37.31 -43.82 -12.98
C ASN A 475 -38.50 -44.29 -12.11
N SER A 476 -38.29 -44.57 -10.83
CA SER A 476 -39.40 -44.89 -9.91
C SER A 476 -40.29 -43.67 -9.68
N GLN A 477 -41.57 -43.89 -9.41
CA GLN A 477 -42.56 -42.84 -9.17
C GLN A 477 -43.46 -43.17 -7.97
N ALA A 478 -43.43 -42.33 -6.94
CA ALA A 478 -44.35 -42.39 -5.80
C ALA A 478 -45.21 -41.11 -5.80
N LEU A 479 -46.38 -41.19 -6.45
CA LEU A 479 -47.23 -40.01 -6.71
C LEU A 479 -48.32 -39.82 -5.65
N GLY A 480 -48.74 -40.89 -5.01
CA GLY A 480 -49.77 -40.84 -3.97
C GLY A 480 -49.21 -40.44 -2.60
N GLU A 481 -50.03 -39.80 -1.76
CA GLU A 481 -49.69 -39.60 -0.35
C GLU A 481 -49.48 -40.95 0.36
N ALA A 482 -48.45 -41.04 1.20
CA ALA A 482 -47.98 -42.25 1.86
C ALA A 482 -47.72 -43.44 0.90
N SER A 483 -47.44 -43.16 -0.37
CA SER A 483 -47.15 -44.20 -1.37
C SER A 483 -45.68 -44.63 -1.36
N SER A 484 -45.43 -45.87 -1.80
CA SER A 484 -44.10 -46.48 -1.79
C SER A 484 -43.81 -47.18 -3.12
N ALA A 485 -42.83 -46.70 -3.88
CA ALA A 485 -42.39 -47.29 -5.14
C ALA A 485 -40.93 -47.76 -5.02
N PHE A 486 -40.71 -49.07 -4.94
CA PHE A 486 -39.40 -49.69 -4.84
C PHE A 486 -39.10 -50.53 -6.09
N GLY A 487 -38.11 -50.14 -6.89
CA GLY A 487 -37.71 -50.82 -8.10
C GLY A 487 -37.59 -49.88 -9.31
N SER A 488 -36.82 -50.31 -10.32
CA SER A 488 -36.70 -49.56 -11.57
C SER A 488 -38.07 -49.41 -12.24
N ALA A 489 -38.48 -48.18 -12.56
CA ALA A 489 -39.79 -47.87 -13.15
C ALA A 489 -41.01 -48.36 -12.33
N ALA A 490 -40.86 -48.63 -11.03
CA ALA A 490 -42.00 -48.90 -10.15
C ALA A 490 -42.89 -47.64 -10.03
N SER A 491 -44.21 -47.80 -9.98
CA SER A 491 -45.17 -46.70 -9.92
C SER A 491 -46.23 -46.95 -8.86
N ALA A 492 -46.24 -46.15 -7.81
CA ALA A 492 -47.28 -46.13 -6.77
C ALA A 492 -48.03 -44.80 -6.83
N SER A 493 -49.21 -44.77 -7.45
CA SER A 493 -49.88 -43.53 -7.85
C SER A 493 -51.04 -43.09 -6.95
N ALA A 494 -51.53 -43.97 -6.09
CA ALA A 494 -52.68 -43.71 -5.21
C ALA A 494 -52.30 -43.61 -3.72
N TYR A 495 -53.21 -43.05 -2.92
CA TYR A 495 -53.04 -42.93 -1.46
C TYR A 495 -52.72 -44.29 -0.83
N GLY A 496 -51.63 -44.38 -0.05
CA GLY A 496 -51.20 -45.59 0.65
C GLY A 496 -50.82 -46.76 -0.26
N SER A 497 -50.63 -46.54 -1.56
CA SER A 497 -50.29 -47.61 -2.51
C SER A 497 -48.82 -48.02 -2.42
N SER A 498 -48.51 -49.30 -2.61
CA SER A 498 -47.15 -49.84 -2.56
C SER A 498 -46.82 -50.68 -3.79
N ALA A 499 -45.88 -50.23 -4.61
CA ALA A 499 -45.32 -50.95 -5.76
C ALA A 499 -43.89 -51.40 -5.46
N ILE A 500 -43.65 -52.70 -5.33
CA ILE A 500 -42.35 -53.29 -5.00
C ILE A 500 -41.96 -54.29 -6.09
N GLY A 501 -40.97 -53.93 -6.91
CA GLY A 501 -40.51 -54.71 -8.06
C GLY A 501 -40.30 -53.82 -9.28
N ALA A 502 -39.42 -54.23 -10.19
CA ALA A 502 -39.24 -53.48 -11.44
C ALA A 502 -40.56 -53.42 -12.22
N SER A 503 -40.93 -52.22 -12.68
CA SER A 503 -42.19 -51.96 -13.40
C SER A 503 -43.47 -52.41 -12.66
N ALA A 504 -43.42 -52.59 -11.33
CA ALA A 504 -44.62 -52.83 -10.53
C ALA A 504 -45.52 -51.58 -10.53
N ARG A 505 -46.84 -51.77 -10.57
CA ARG A 505 -47.84 -50.69 -10.63
C ARG A 505 -48.90 -50.88 -9.54
N ALA A 506 -48.96 -49.92 -8.62
CA ALA A 506 -49.98 -49.84 -7.57
C ALA A 506 -50.77 -48.55 -7.77
N GLU A 507 -51.95 -48.65 -8.38
CA GLU A 507 -52.78 -47.49 -8.80
C GLU A 507 -54.10 -47.40 -8.04
N GLY A 508 -54.46 -48.43 -7.27
CA GLY A 508 -55.60 -48.39 -6.37
C GLY A 508 -55.24 -47.77 -5.01
N ILE A 509 -56.18 -47.08 -4.38
CA ILE A 509 -56.02 -46.60 -2.99
C ILE A 509 -55.77 -47.82 -2.10
N GLY A 510 -54.71 -47.79 -1.28
CA GLY A 510 -54.30 -48.91 -0.42
C GLY A 510 -53.86 -50.17 -1.17
N SER A 511 -53.61 -50.08 -2.48
CA SER A 511 -53.22 -51.25 -3.28
C SER A 511 -51.76 -51.65 -3.07
N VAL A 512 -51.46 -52.94 -3.21
CA VAL A 512 -50.13 -53.51 -3.01
C VAL A 512 -49.76 -54.38 -4.22
N ALA A 513 -48.77 -53.95 -5.00
CA ALA A 513 -48.22 -54.70 -6.12
C ALA A 513 -46.78 -55.12 -5.80
N VAL A 514 -46.54 -56.41 -5.59
CA VAL A 514 -45.22 -56.97 -5.25
C VAL A 514 -44.79 -57.98 -6.30
N GLY A 515 -43.81 -57.63 -7.13
CA GLY A 515 -43.25 -58.47 -8.17
C GLY A 515 -42.91 -57.69 -9.46
N LEU A 516 -42.02 -58.25 -10.28
CA LEU A 516 -41.72 -57.72 -11.62
C LEU A 516 -43.01 -57.62 -12.44
N ASN A 517 -43.37 -56.43 -12.93
CA ASN A 517 -44.62 -56.18 -13.66
C ASN A 517 -45.91 -56.56 -12.92
N ALA A 518 -45.91 -56.63 -11.58
CA ALA A 518 -47.14 -56.80 -10.81
C ALA A 518 -48.05 -55.56 -10.94
N SER A 519 -49.37 -55.74 -10.98
CA SER A 519 -50.34 -54.65 -11.22
C SER A 519 -51.57 -54.77 -10.32
N ALA A 520 -51.73 -53.79 -9.43
CA ALA A 520 -52.86 -53.66 -8.51
C ALA A 520 -53.52 -52.28 -8.72
N THR A 521 -54.62 -52.21 -9.49
CA THR A 521 -55.19 -50.94 -9.96
C THR A 521 -56.52 -50.57 -9.29
N THR A 522 -57.15 -51.49 -8.55
CA THR A 522 -58.40 -51.24 -7.84
C THR A 522 -58.17 -50.99 -6.35
N LEU A 523 -59.13 -50.32 -5.71
CA LEU A 523 -59.18 -50.07 -4.26
C LEU A 523 -58.82 -51.35 -3.46
N GLU A 524 -57.85 -51.22 -2.55
CA GLU A 524 -57.38 -52.26 -1.61
C GLU A 524 -56.98 -53.59 -2.26
N SER A 525 -56.64 -53.58 -3.56
CA SER A 525 -56.22 -54.80 -4.26
C SER A 525 -54.78 -55.18 -3.97
N SER A 526 -54.50 -56.49 -3.98
CA SER A 526 -53.15 -57.03 -3.87
C SER A 526 -52.80 -57.88 -5.09
N ALA A 527 -51.62 -57.64 -5.66
CA ALA A 527 -51.01 -58.42 -6.73
C ALA A 527 -49.63 -58.89 -6.27
N LEU A 528 -49.52 -60.17 -5.90
CA LEU A 528 -48.30 -60.77 -5.34
C LEU A 528 -47.72 -61.79 -6.33
N GLY A 529 -46.49 -61.56 -6.78
CA GLY A 529 -45.74 -62.37 -7.72
C GLY A 529 -45.43 -61.65 -9.04
N PRO A 530 -44.50 -62.17 -9.85
CA PRO A 530 -44.20 -61.62 -11.17
C PRO A 530 -45.44 -61.64 -12.08
N ILE A 531 -45.71 -60.52 -12.76
CA ILE A 531 -46.83 -60.35 -13.71
C ILE A 531 -48.20 -60.56 -13.03
N ALA A 532 -48.26 -60.56 -11.70
CA ALA A 532 -49.50 -60.75 -10.95
C ALA A 532 -50.47 -59.61 -11.27
N GLN A 533 -51.75 -59.95 -11.45
CA GLN A 533 -52.84 -59.01 -11.62
C GLN A 533 -53.76 -59.10 -10.39
N GLN A 534 -54.43 -57.99 -10.09
CA GLN A 534 -55.39 -57.87 -8.99
C GLN A 534 -56.37 -59.07 -8.88
N LYS A 535 -56.44 -59.66 -7.69
CA LYS A 535 -57.44 -60.68 -7.35
C LYS A 535 -58.65 -59.98 -6.76
N HIS A 536 -59.78 -59.99 -7.49
CA HIS A 536 -61.03 -59.40 -7.02
C HIS A 536 -61.51 -60.16 -5.76
N ILE A 537 -61.41 -59.53 -4.58
CA ILE A 537 -62.22 -59.94 -3.43
C ILE A 537 -63.60 -59.35 -3.72
N ALA A 538 -64.60 -60.21 -3.93
CA ALA A 538 -65.97 -59.77 -4.17
C ALA A 538 -66.44 -58.91 -2.98
N PRO A 539 -67.23 -57.83 -3.21
CA PRO A 539 -67.85 -57.12 -2.12
C PRO A 539 -68.73 -58.11 -1.34
N LEU A 540 -68.56 -58.15 -0.01
CA LEU A 540 -69.52 -58.80 0.88
C LEU A 540 -70.93 -58.29 0.54
N PRO A 541 -71.94 -59.17 0.43
CA PRO A 541 -73.26 -58.77 -0.02
C PRO A 541 -73.82 -57.67 0.89
N SER A 542 -74.36 -56.64 0.24
CA SER A 542 -75.05 -55.51 0.84
C SER A 542 -76.07 -55.99 1.88
N VAL A 543 -75.82 -55.69 3.16
CA VAL A 543 -76.85 -55.78 4.19
C VAL A 543 -77.84 -54.66 3.91
N GLN A 544 -79.05 -55.03 3.47
CA GLN A 544 -80.19 -54.14 3.37
C GLN A 544 -80.40 -53.42 4.70
N ASN A 545 -80.45 -52.09 4.61
CA ASN A 545 -80.87 -51.17 5.64
C ASN A 545 -82.28 -51.51 6.16
N PRO A 546 -82.52 -51.54 7.49
CA PRO A 546 -83.81 -51.16 8.02
C PRO A 546 -83.67 -49.97 8.98
N MET A 547 -84.50 -48.96 8.68
CA MET A 547 -85.10 -47.99 9.62
C MET A 547 -84.22 -46.83 10.13
N LEU A 548 -84.47 -45.64 9.54
CA LEU A 548 -84.25 -44.34 10.20
C LEU A 548 -85.04 -44.24 11.52
N PRO A 549 -84.47 -43.58 12.54
CA PRO A 549 -85.23 -42.78 13.49
C PRO A 549 -85.11 -41.28 13.17
N LYS A 550 -86.25 -40.59 13.29
CA LYS A 550 -86.44 -39.14 13.21
C LYS A 550 -85.43 -38.39 14.08
N ILE A 551 -84.67 -37.47 13.47
CA ILE A 551 -83.90 -36.45 14.19
C ILE A 551 -84.86 -35.34 14.64
N ILE A 552 -84.85 -35.10 15.95
CA ILE A 552 -85.58 -34.06 16.66
C ILE A 552 -84.97 -32.69 16.31
N VAL A 553 -85.84 -31.74 15.95
CA VAL A 553 -85.52 -30.33 15.76
C VAL A 553 -85.28 -29.68 17.13
N LEU A 554 -84.10 -29.06 17.34
CA LEU A 554 -83.83 -28.06 18.37
C LEU A 554 -82.96 -26.92 17.78
N PRO A 555 -83.06 -25.68 18.29
CA PRO A 555 -82.87 -24.48 17.49
C PRO A 555 -81.45 -23.91 17.48
N SER A 556 -81.18 -23.18 16.39
CA SER A 556 -80.14 -22.19 16.10
C SER A 556 -79.31 -21.62 17.27
N ALA A 557 -77.98 -21.80 17.18
CA ALA A 557 -76.97 -21.00 17.86
C ALA A 557 -76.38 -19.93 16.91
N PRO A 558 -75.85 -18.80 17.42
CA PRO A 558 -75.72 -17.55 16.67
C PRO A 558 -74.38 -17.37 15.92
N LYS A 559 -74.43 -16.49 14.91
CA LYS A 559 -73.33 -16.04 14.03
C LYS A 559 -72.01 -15.73 14.76
N PRO A 560 -70.83 -16.04 14.17
CA PRO A 560 -69.57 -15.49 14.65
C PRO A 560 -69.49 -13.98 14.33
N ARG A 561 -69.25 -13.18 15.38
CA ARG A 561 -68.90 -11.75 15.28
C ARG A 561 -67.53 -11.59 14.64
N HIS A 562 -67.43 -10.61 13.75
CA HIS A 562 -66.18 -9.94 13.41
C HIS A 562 -65.45 -9.49 14.68
N LEU A 563 -64.17 -9.84 14.79
CA LEU A 563 -63.22 -9.16 15.66
C LEU A 563 -62.24 -8.36 14.79
N PRO A 564 -61.90 -7.13 15.17
CA PRO A 564 -61.16 -6.17 14.36
C PRO A 564 -59.64 -6.38 14.43
N SER A 565 -58.98 -5.83 13.41
CA SER A 565 -57.55 -5.62 13.29
C SER A 565 -56.94 -4.94 14.52
N THR A 566 -55.97 -5.58 15.16
CA THR A 566 -54.98 -4.92 16.00
C THR A 566 -53.75 -4.62 15.16
N ALA A 567 -53.53 -3.34 14.91
CA ALA A 567 -52.28 -2.81 14.39
C ALA A 567 -51.15 -3.07 15.39
N ALA A 568 -50.00 -3.48 14.85
CA ALA A 568 -48.73 -3.52 15.56
C ALA A 568 -48.24 -2.10 15.86
N ARG A 569 -47.56 -1.96 17.01
CA ARG A 569 -46.63 -0.88 17.32
C ARG A 569 -45.31 -1.51 17.68
#